data_AF-A0A1H6YGI3-F1
#
_entry.id   AF-A0A1H6YGI3-F1
#
_cell.length_a   1.000
_cell.length_b   1.000
_cell.length_c   1.000
_cell.angle_alpha   90.00
_cell.angle_beta   90.00
_cell.angle_gamma   90.00
#
_symmetry.space_group_name_H-M   'P 1'
#
loop_
_entity.id
_entity.type
_entity.pdbx_description
1 polymer ?
#
loop_
_entity_poly.entity_id
_entity_poly.type
_entity_poly.pdbx_seq_one_letter_code
_entity_poly.pdbx_strand_id
1 'polypeptide(L)' 'MQTVKSFKISKQLVWQAYLRVKANKGSAGIDKVTLIDFEKNLKGNLYKIWNRMPVRQSAFHFR' A
#
# COMPACT_ATOMS: atom_id res chain seq x y z
N MET A 1 20.94 -10.92 15.16
CA MET A 1 19.84 -11.21 14.20
C MET A 1 18.70 -10.25 14.50
N GLN A 2 18.45 -9.25 13.65
CA GLN A 2 17.35 -8.31 13.87
C GLN A 2 16.02 -9.02 13.54
N THR A 3 15.26 -9.33 14.58
CA THR A 3 13.90 -9.86 14.47
C THR A 3 13.01 -8.74 13.93
N VAL A 4 12.87 -8.68 12.61
CA VAL A 4 11.95 -7.72 11.97
C VAL A 4 10.56 -8.06 12.49
N LYS A 5 10.06 -7.23 13.42
CA LYS A 5 8.76 -7.38 14.05
C LYS A 5 7.73 -7.46 12.90
N SER A 6 7.05 -8.60 12.79
CA SER A 6 6.09 -8.85 11.72
C SER A 6 4.89 -7.93 11.90
N PHE A 7 4.94 -6.75 11.30
CA PHE A 7 3.79 -5.83 11.29
C PHE A 7 2.79 -6.34 10.26
N LYS A 8 1.63 -6.80 10.73
CA LYS A 8 0.49 -7.01 9.84
C LYS A 8 0.06 -5.65 9.32
N ILE A 9 0.32 -5.39 8.04
CA ILE A 9 -0.14 -4.17 7.39
C ILE A 9 -1.64 -4.30 7.18
N SER A 10 -2.43 -3.54 7.94
CA SER A 10 -3.88 -3.49 7.77
C SER A 10 -4.24 -2.67 6.52
N LYS A 11 -5.38 -2.98 5.90
CA LYS A 11 -5.94 -2.19 4.79
C LYS A 11 -6.18 -0.73 5.21
N GLN A 12 -6.52 -0.50 6.48
CA GLN A 12 -6.69 0.82 7.07
C GLN A 12 -5.39 1.63 7.08
N LEU A 13 -4.25 0.98 7.32
CA LEU A 13 -2.94 1.65 7.29
C LEU A 13 -2.59 2.12 5.87
N VAL A 14 -2.89 1.30 4.86
CA VAL A 14 -2.74 1.67 3.44
C VAL A 14 -3.66 2.85 3.07
N TRP A 15 -4.89 2.85 3.58
CA TRP A 15 -5.83 3.96 3.40
C TRP A 15 -5.32 5.28 4.00
N GLN A 16 -4.84 5.24 5.26
CA GLN A 16 -4.29 6.42 5.92
C GLN A 16 -3.04 6.96 5.21
N ALA A 17 -2.18 6.07 4.71
CA ALA A 17 -1.02 6.47 3.92
C ALA A 17 -1.45 7.20 2.63
N TYR A 18 -2.45 6.67 1.92
CA TYR A 18 -3.02 7.32 0.74
C TYR A 18 -3.58 8.72 1.06
N LEU A 19 -4.33 8.88 2.16
CA LEU A 19 -4.86 10.18 2.58
C LEU A 19 -3.76 11.21 2.83
N ARG A 20 -2.64 10.81 3.42
CA ARG A 20 -1.48 11.70 3.63
C ARG A 20 -0.85 12.13 2.31
N VAL A 21 -0.68 11.21 1.35
CA VAL A 21 -0.16 11.53 0.01
C VAL A 21 -1.10 12.50 -0.73
N LYS A 22 -2.41 12.26 -0.64
CA LYS A 22 -3.42 13.14 -1.22
C LYS A 22 -3.41 14.53 -0.60
N ALA A 23 -3.30 14.62 0.74
CA ALA A 23 -3.24 15.89 1.46
C ALA A 23 -1.98 16.70 1.12
N ASN A 24 -0.86 16.01 0.89
CA ASN A 24 0.41 16.65 0.53
C ASN A 24 0.46 17.15 -0.92
N LYS A 25 -0.63 17.00 -1.71
CA LYS A 25 -0.73 17.44 -3.13
C LYS A 25 0.51 17.05 -3.94
N GLY A 26 1.08 15.88 -3.64
CA GLY A 26 2.43 15.50 -4.06
C GLY A 26 2.64 15.61 -5.57
N SER A 27 3.80 16.13 -5.94
CA SER A 27 4.33 16.24 -7.30
C SER A 27 4.09 14.97 -8.12
N ALA A 28 3.82 15.14 -9.42
CA ALA A 28 3.63 14.03 -10.36
C ALA A 28 4.78 13.02 -10.24
N GLY A 29 4.42 11.75 -10.06
CA GLY A 29 5.38 10.65 -10.03
C GLY A 29 6.06 10.46 -11.41
N ILE A 30 7.23 9.82 -11.40
CA ILE A 30 7.98 9.45 -12.62
C ILE A 30 7.16 8.53 -13.54
N ASP A 31 6.14 7.86 -13.00
CA ASP A 31 5.25 6.95 -13.69
C ASP A 31 4.20 7.64 -14.58
N LYS A 32 4.16 8.98 -14.63
CA LYS A 32 3.17 9.78 -15.38
C LYS A 32 1.71 9.46 -15.00
N VAL A 33 1.49 8.72 -13.91
CA VAL A 33 0.15 8.40 -13.42
C VAL A 33 -0.34 9.58 -12.58
N THR A 34 -1.43 10.18 -13.02
CA THR A 34 -2.06 11.24 -12.22
C THR A 34 -2.81 10.63 -11.04
N LEU A 35 -2.92 11.39 -9.95
CA LEU A 35 -3.76 10.98 -8.82
C LEU A 35 -5.23 10.80 -9.26
N ILE A 36 -5.66 11.56 -10.27
CA ILE A 36 -7.00 11.45 -10.87
C ILE A 36 -7.20 10.08 -11.51
N ASP A 37 -6.24 9.60 -12.32
CA ASP A 37 -6.30 8.27 -12.92
C ASP A 37 -6.23 7.15 -11.89
N PHE A 38 -5.45 7.37 -10.83
CA PHE A 38 -5.39 6.45 -9.70
C PHE A 38 -6.74 6.35 -8.97
N GLU A 39 -7.44 7.47 -8.82
CA GLU A 39 -8.72 7.55 -8.10
C GLU A 39 -9.90 6.95 -8.86
N LYS A 40 -9.84 6.84 -10.20
CA LYS A 40 -10.85 6.14 -11.02
C LYS A 40 -11.13 4.71 -10.55
N ASN A 41 -10.11 4.03 -10.00
CA ASN A 41 -10.26 2.73 -9.35
C ASN A 41 -9.54 2.71 -7.99
N LEU A 42 -9.90 3.64 -7.12
CA LEU A 42 -9.24 3.83 -5.83
C LEU A 42 -9.16 2.53 -5.01
N LYS A 43 -10.28 1.84 -4.83
CA LYS A 43 -10.34 0.59 -4.05
C LYS A 43 -9.48 -0.52 -4.65
N GLY A 44 -9.55 -0.71 -5.97
CA GLY A 44 -8.77 -1.74 -6.67
C GLY A 44 -7.28 -1.45 -6.66
N ASN A 45 -6.89 -0.18 -6.81
CA ASN A 45 -5.49 0.23 -6.77
C ASN A 45 -4.90 0.13 -5.36
N LEU A 46 -5.64 0.53 -4.32
CA LEU A 46 -5.23 0.32 -2.92
C LEU A 46 -5.14 -1.16 -2.57
N TYR A 47 -6.03 -2.00 -3.10
CA TYR A 47 -5.94 -3.45 -2.92
C TYR A 47 -4.70 -4.03 -3.59
N LYS A 48 -4.35 -3.61 -4.81
CA LYS A 48 -3.11 -4.04 -5.47
C LYS A 48 -1.88 -3.65 -4.67
N ILE A 49 -1.84 -2.44 -4.13
CA ILE A 49 -0.74 -1.96 -3.26
C ILE A 49 -0.67 -2.83 -2.00
N TRP A 50 -1.80 -3.01 -1.32
CA TRP A 50 -1.87 -3.83 -0.11
C TRP A 50 -1.46 -5.28 -0.37
N ASN A 51 -1.87 -5.87 -1.49
CA ASN A 51 -1.55 -7.25 -1.88
C ASN A 51 -0.09 -7.42 -2.33
N ARG A 52 0.57 -6.34 -2.76
CA ARG A 52 2.01 -6.34 -3.09
C ARG A 52 2.91 -6.09 -1.89
N MET A 53 2.37 -5.56 -0.79
CA MET A 53 3.14 -5.44 0.44
C MET A 53 3.33 -6.85 1.03
N PRO A 54 4.57 -7.31 1.22
CA PRO A 54 4.80 -8.60 1.85
C PRO A 54 4.35 -8.51 3.31
N VAL A 55 3.15 -9.02 3.58
CA VAL A 55 2.79 -9.42 4.94
C VAL A 55 3.71 -10.61 5.25
N ARG A 56 4.90 -10.35 5.81
CA ARG A 56 5.65 -11.43 6.46
C ARG A 56 4.84 -11.84 7.68
N GLN A 57 3.86 -12.70 7.46
CA GLN A 57 3.44 -13.63 8.46
C GLN A 57 4.36 -14.82 8.24
N SER A 58 5.31 -15.01 9.16
CA SER A 58 6.08 -16.24 9.25
C SER A 58 5.10 -17.40 9.46
N ALA A 59 4.50 -17.92 8.39
CA ALA A 59 3.71 -19.15 8.29
C ALA A 59 3.01 -19.21 6.92
N PHE A 60 3.78 -19.25 5.83
CA PHE A 60 3.39 -20.10 4.71
C PHE A 60 4.14 -21.42 4.88
N HIS A 61 3.67 -22.22 5.84
CA HIS A 61 3.76 -23.67 5.69
C HIS A 61 2.69 -24.01 4.65
N PHE A 62 3.11 -24.15 3.39
CA PHE A 62 2.36 -24.99 2.48
C PHE A 62 2.48 -26.43 3.01
N ARG A 63 1.39 -26.93 3.57
CA ARG A 63 1.01 -28.31 3.27
C ARG A 63 0.42 -28.32 1.86
#